data_AF-A0A6P6JV71-F1
#
_entry.id   AF-A0A6P6JV71-F1
#
_cell.length_a   1.000
_cell.length_b   1.000
_cell.length_c   1.000
_cell.angle_alpha   90.00
_cell.angle_beta   90.00
_cell.angle_gamma   90.00
#
_symmetry.space_group_name_H-M   'P 1'
#
loop_
_entity.id
_entity.type
_entity.pdbx_description
1 polymer ?
#
loop_
_entity_poly.entity_id
_entity_poly.type
_entity_poly.pdbx_seq_one_letter_code
_entity_poly.pdbx_strand_id
1 'polypeptide(L)'
;MVSGYDDESHCYQSPSLALKLGHSLNKICEIIQCRALMSEDKELISSTETFKKLYSSKWSEMISHTALVTLNEAKFNKPSTLPFTQDVQSLHQLLEKTADTAFQKLQETASPQSYAELAKATLTRIIVFNRRRAGEVSKMPLKAFNERDGTSLHEDVAMGLSKFEQKLCSHFSRVEIRGKRGRKVAVLLSPDMVDALMLLVSRRGTCGVLDSNTFLFARPNCQSYNRGQDSLRVYARECGAQNPEFLRSTHLRKHVATLSQILNLKNNELDQVADFLGHDIRVHRDYYRLPEATTQLAKISKLLLAMEKGCLPNLQGKSLDDIEIEDEINMTDSDDSDPEES
;
A
#
# COMPACT_ATOMS: atom_id res chain seq x y z
N MET A 1 20.10 -9.41 -20.14
CA MET A 1 19.94 -7.94 -20.19
C MET A 1 19.56 -7.37 -18.83
N VAL A 2 19.99 -6.14 -18.49
CA VAL A 2 19.86 -5.53 -17.14
C VAL A 2 18.41 -5.35 -16.66
N SER A 3 17.48 -5.10 -17.57
CA SER A 3 16.03 -5.00 -17.29
C SER A 3 15.23 -6.25 -17.67
N GLY A 4 15.91 -7.31 -18.11
CA GLY A 4 15.30 -8.57 -18.55
C GLY A 4 14.34 -8.41 -19.73
N TYR A 5 14.77 -7.72 -20.79
CA TYR A 5 14.04 -7.70 -22.06
C TYR A 5 14.06 -9.10 -22.68
N ASP A 6 12.90 -9.54 -23.17
CA ASP A 6 12.71 -10.78 -23.89
C ASP A 6 12.41 -10.47 -25.35
N ASP A 7 13.24 -11.00 -26.25
CA ASP A 7 13.17 -10.71 -27.68
C ASP A 7 11.99 -11.43 -28.36
N GLU A 8 11.49 -12.53 -27.78
CA GLU A 8 10.35 -13.28 -28.31
C GLU A 8 9.00 -12.64 -27.96
N SER A 9 8.80 -12.27 -26.69
CA SER A 9 7.56 -11.61 -26.24
C SER A 9 7.58 -10.09 -26.36
N HIS A 10 8.71 -9.50 -26.79
CA HIS A 10 8.97 -8.06 -26.79
C HIS A 10 8.63 -7.36 -25.46
N CYS A 11 8.80 -8.06 -24.33
CA CYS A 11 8.42 -7.56 -23.01
C CYS A 11 9.63 -7.43 -22.09
N TYR A 12 9.50 -6.57 -21.07
CA TYR A 12 10.51 -6.46 -20.01
C TYR A 12 10.06 -7.20 -18.75
N GLN A 13 10.96 -7.94 -18.09
CA GLN A 13 10.75 -8.43 -16.73
C GLN A 13 10.71 -7.29 -15.70
N SER A 14 11.53 -6.25 -15.89
CA SER A 14 11.59 -5.07 -15.01
C SER A 14 11.48 -3.77 -15.82
N PRO A 15 10.31 -3.47 -16.41
CA PRO A 15 10.12 -2.32 -17.31
C PRO A 15 10.39 -0.98 -16.62
N SER A 16 10.05 -0.86 -15.33
CA SER A 16 10.35 0.34 -14.55
C SER A 16 11.85 0.62 -14.37
N LEU A 17 12.70 -0.42 -14.43
CA LEU A 17 14.15 -0.27 -14.39
C LEU A 17 14.66 0.26 -15.73
N ALA A 18 14.12 -0.24 -16.86
CA ALA A 18 14.47 0.25 -18.20
C ALA A 18 14.23 1.77 -18.34
N LEU A 19 13.07 2.26 -17.86
CA LEU A 19 12.77 3.69 -17.83
C LEU A 19 13.75 4.49 -16.96
N LYS A 20 14.05 4.00 -15.75
CA LYS A 20 14.98 4.66 -14.83
C LYS A 20 16.41 4.73 -15.36
N LEU A 21 16.85 3.71 -16.09
CA LEU A 21 18.15 3.69 -16.75
C LEU A 21 18.24 4.81 -17.79
N GLY A 22 17.19 5.01 -18.60
CA GLY A 22 17.13 6.12 -19.56
C GLY A 22 17.28 7.48 -18.89
N HIS A 23 16.50 7.74 -17.84
CA HIS A 23 16.61 8.98 -17.08
C HIS A 23 18.00 9.17 -16.46
N SER A 24 18.61 8.09 -15.96
CA SER A 24 19.95 8.14 -15.37
C SER A 24 21.01 8.45 -16.42
N LEU A 25 20.94 7.84 -17.60
CA LEU A 25 21.85 8.09 -18.71
C LEU A 25 21.75 9.53 -19.20
N ASN A 26 20.54 10.07 -19.37
CA ASN A 26 20.37 11.47 -19.74
C ASN A 26 20.98 12.41 -18.68
N LYS A 27 20.77 12.11 -17.39
CA LYS A 27 21.34 12.92 -16.30
C LYS A 27 22.87 12.84 -16.25
N ILE A 28 23.45 11.68 -16.51
CA ILE A 28 24.91 11.53 -16.63
C ILE A 28 25.42 12.36 -17.81
N CYS A 29 24.74 12.30 -18.97
CA CYS A 29 25.09 13.13 -20.13
C CYS A 29 25.03 14.62 -19.81
N GLU A 30 24.02 15.09 -19.08
CA GLU A 30 23.92 16.49 -18.64
C GLU A 30 25.10 16.90 -17.75
N ILE A 31 25.47 16.05 -16.78
CA ILE A 31 26.62 16.32 -15.90
C ILE A 31 27.93 16.38 -16.70
N ILE A 32 28.12 15.44 -17.63
CA ILE A 32 29.31 15.41 -18.49
C ILE A 32 29.35 16.66 -19.39
N GLN A 33 28.22 17.03 -20.00
CA GLN A 33 28.13 18.23 -20.84
C GLN A 33 28.46 19.49 -20.03
N CYS A 34 27.94 19.64 -18.81
CA CYS A 34 28.28 20.78 -17.95
C CYS A 34 29.79 20.85 -17.67
N ARG A 35 30.42 19.70 -17.37
CA ARG A 35 31.87 19.65 -17.15
C ARG A 35 32.66 20.00 -18.41
N ALA A 36 32.26 19.47 -19.55
CA ALA A 36 32.87 19.72 -20.85
C ALA A 36 32.79 21.20 -21.24
N LEU A 37 31.66 21.85 -20.97
CA LEU A 37 31.48 23.29 -21.17
C LEU A 37 32.39 24.12 -20.26
N MET A 38 32.53 23.73 -18.98
CA MET A 38 33.42 24.41 -18.05
C MET A 38 34.91 24.24 -18.40
N SER A 39 35.29 23.11 -18.99
CA SER A 39 36.66 22.82 -19.41
C SER A 39 36.95 23.19 -20.88
N GLU A 40 35.98 23.78 -21.59
CA GLU A 40 36.04 24.12 -23.02
C GLU A 40 36.45 22.94 -23.93
N ASP A 41 36.10 21.71 -23.53
CA ASP A 41 36.40 20.49 -24.28
C ASP A 41 35.41 20.30 -25.44
N LYS A 42 35.81 20.77 -26.63
CA LYS A 42 34.96 20.78 -27.82
C LYS A 42 34.55 19.39 -28.30
N GLU A 43 35.41 18.38 -28.15
CA GLU A 43 35.09 17.02 -28.58
C GLU A 43 34.04 16.39 -27.67
N LEU A 44 34.18 16.59 -26.36
CA LEU A 44 33.24 16.07 -25.38
C LEU A 44 31.89 16.80 -25.45
N ILE A 45 31.90 18.12 -25.69
CA ILE A 45 30.68 18.91 -25.96
C ILE A 45 29.93 18.30 -27.16
N SER A 46 30.59 18.15 -28.31
CA SER A 46 29.98 17.59 -29.53
C SER A 46 29.45 16.17 -29.32
N SER A 47 30.20 15.34 -28.58
CA SER A 47 29.80 13.97 -28.24
C SER A 47 28.52 13.96 -27.38
N THR A 48 28.43 14.84 -26.36
CA THR A 48 27.23 14.92 -25.51
C THR A 48 26.00 15.47 -26.25
N GLU A 49 26.17 16.41 -27.18
CA GLU A 49 25.08 16.91 -28.03
C GLU A 49 24.56 15.82 -28.97
N THR A 50 25.48 15.07 -29.58
CA THR A 50 25.14 13.93 -30.45
C THR A 50 24.38 12.87 -29.67
N PHE A 51 24.84 12.51 -28.47
CA PHE A 51 24.14 11.59 -27.58
C PHE A 51 22.74 12.10 -27.21
N LYS A 52 22.60 13.37 -26.80
CA LYS A 52 21.30 13.96 -26.45
C LYS A 52 20.32 13.90 -27.62
N LYS A 53 20.79 14.18 -28.84
CA LYS A 53 19.98 14.07 -30.05
C LYS A 53 19.52 12.63 -30.27
N LEU A 54 20.43 11.66 -30.26
CA LEU A 54 20.10 10.23 -30.37
C LEU A 54 19.14 9.76 -29.28
N TYR A 55 19.38 10.15 -28.03
CA TYR A 55 18.51 9.83 -26.90
C TYR A 55 17.09 10.37 -27.12
N SER A 56 16.95 11.66 -27.43
CA SER A 56 15.64 12.30 -27.66
C SER A 56 14.88 11.67 -28.84
N SER A 57 15.58 11.27 -29.90
CA SER A 57 14.96 10.73 -31.10
C SER A 57 14.60 9.25 -31.00
N LYS A 58 15.40 8.44 -30.30
CA LYS A 58 15.31 6.97 -30.39
C LYS A 58 15.03 6.26 -29.07
N TRP A 59 15.33 6.88 -27.93
CA TRP A 59 15.13 6.21 -26.63
C TRP A 59 13.65 5.91 -26.36
N SER A 60 12.77 6.84 -26.72
CA SER A 60 11.33 6.66 -26.52
C SER A 60 10.78 5.50 -27.34
N GLU A 61 11.16 5.43 -28.61
CA GLU A 61 10.74 4.40 -29.57
C GLU A 61 11.26 3.01 -29.16
N MET A 62 12.56 2.90 -28.87
CA MET A 62 13.21 1.61 -28.68
C MET A 62 12.98 1.01 -27.28
N ILE A 63 12.76 1.86 -26.26
CA ILE A 63 12.79 1.41 -24.86
C ILE A 63 11.55 1.87 -24.11
N SER A 64 11.29 3.18 -24.06
CA SER A 64 10.23 3.69 -23.18
C SER A 64 8.83 3.23 -23.60
N HIS A 65 8.54 3.20 -24.90
CA HIS A 65 7.24 2.77 -25.41
C HIS A 65 6.93 1.33 -24.99
N THR A 66 7.82 0.40 -25.32
CA THR A 66 7.68 -1.02 -24.97
C THR A 66 7.62 -1.23 -23.46
N ALA A 67 8.47 -0.54 -22.68
CA ALA A 67 8.41 -0.62 -21.22
C ALA A 67 7.08 -0.10 -20.63
N LEU A 68 6.49 0.95 -21.22
CA LEU A 68 5.19 1.47 -20.82
C LEU A 68 4.03 0.54 -21.22
N VAL A 69 4.09 -0.06 -22.42
CA VAL A 69 3.12 -1.06 -22.87
C VAL A 69 3.13 -2.28 -21.95
N THR A 70 4.30 -2.88 -21.69
CA THR A 70 4.43 -4.00 -20.74
C THR A 70 3.88 -3.63 -19.35
N LEU A 71 4.12 -2.39 -18.88
CA LEU A 71 3.58 -1.92 -17.60
C LEU A 71 2.05 -1.80 -17.61
N ASN A 72 1.46 -1.36 -18.73
CA ASN A 72 0.02 -1.19 -18.87
C ASN A 72 -0.68 -2.54 -19.01
N GLU A 73 -0.14 -3.46 -19.80
CA GLU A 73 -0.66 -4.83 -19.95
C GLU A 73 -0.60 -5.60 -18.62
N ALA A 74 0.52 -5.49 -17.88
CA ALA A 74 0.64 -6.10 -16.55
C ALA A 74 -0.35 -5.51 -15.53
N LYS A 75 -0.77 -4.24 -15.69
CA LYS A 75 -1.84 -3.65 -14.89
C LYS A 75 -3.22 -4.14 -15.32
N PHE A 76 -3.43 -4.33 -16.62
CA PHE A 76 -4.70 -4.79 -17.18
C PHE A 76 -5.02 -6.22 -16.76
N ASN A 77 -4.03 -7.13 -16.83
CA ASN A 77 -4.18 -8.55 -16.48
C ASN A 77 -4.08 -8.84 -14.98
N LYS A 78 -4.28 -7.83 -14.12
CA LYS A 78 -4.06 -8.00 -12.69
C LYS A 78 -5.18 -8.87 -12.08
N PRO A 79 -4.85 -9.98 -11.38
CA PRO A 79 -5.85 -10.86 -10.80
C PRO A 79 -6.68 -10.17 -9.69
N SER A 80 -7.84 -10.77 -9.39
CA SER A 80 -8.81 -10.29 -8.40
C SER A 80 -8.18 -10.02 -7.03
N THR A 81 -8.64 -8.96 -6.36
CA THR A 81 -8.21 -8.57 -4.99
C THR A 81 -8.87 -9.36 -3.88
N LEU A 82 -9.86 -10.20 -4.18
CA LEU A 82 -10.58 -10.96 -3.15
C LEU A 82 -9.68 -12.00 -2.45
N PRO A 83 -8.92 -12.88 -3.17
CA PRO A 83 -7.95 -13.79 -2.56
C PRO A 83 -6.96 -13.11 -1.61
N PHE A 84 -6.53 -11.89 -1.97
CA PHE A 84 -5.62 -11.10 -1.15
C PHE A 84 -6.23 -10.67 0.18
N THR A 85 -7.56 -10.48 0.24
CA THR A 85 -8.24 -10.07 1.47
C THR A 85 -8.28 -11.20 2.49
N GLN A 86 -8.50 -12.45 2.05
CA GLN A 86 -8.38 -13.62 2.94
C GLN A 86 -6.95 -13.79 3.46
N ASP A 87 -5.94 -13.66 2.59
CA ASP A 87 -4.53 -13.74 2.99
C ASP A 87 -4.17 -12.71 4.07
N VAL A 88 -4.70 -11.48 3.95
CA VAL A 88 -4.53 -10.42 4.95
C VAL A 88 -5.22 -10.76 6.27
N GLN A 89 -6.40 -11.39 6.24
CA GLN A 89 -7.09 -11.84 7.46
C GLN A 89 -6.29 -12.93 8.18
N SER A 90 -5.79 -13.93 7.45
CA SER A 90 -4.94 -14.99 8.01
C SER A 90 -3.69 -14.42 8.68
N LEU A 91 -3.08 -13.39 8.06
CA LEU A 91 -1.95 -12.68 8.66
C LEU A 91 -2.33 -11.96 9.97
N HIS A 92 -3.50 -11.31 10.03
CA HIS A 92 -3.97 -10.67 11.26
C HIS A 92 -4.15 -11.69 12.40
N GLN A 93 -4.80 -12.82 12.11
CA GLN A 93 -5.05 -13.88 13.10
C GLN A 93 -3.76 -14.51 13.61
N LEU A 94 -2.78 -14.76 12.74
CA LEU A 94 -1.47 -15.26 13.16
C LEU A 94 -0.77 -14.24 14.08
N LEU A 95 -0.75 -12.97 13.67
CA LEU A 95 -0.01 -11.93 14.41
C LEU A 95 -0.59 -11.66 15.79
N GLU A 96 -1.91 -11.78 15.95
CA GLU A 96 -2.57 -11.69 17.25
C GLU A 96 -2.08 -12.81 18.18
N LYS A 97 -2.25 -14.07 17.78
CA LYS A 97 -1.78 -15.24 18.57
C LYS A 97 -0.28 -15.20 18.88
N THR A 98 0.52 -14.78 17.89
CA THR A 98 1.98 -14.70 18.03
C THR A 98 2.38 -13.59 18.99
N ALA A 99 1.72 -12.43 18.92
CA ALA A 99 1.98 -11.32 19.83
C ALA A 99 1.62 -11.70 21.26
N ASP A 100 0.48 -12.37 21.47
CA ASP A 100 0.04 -12.82 22.80
C ASP A 100 1.01 -13.85 23.39
N THR A 101 1.41 -14.84 22.59
CA THR A 101 2.39 -15.86 23.02
C THR A 101 3.74 -15.21 23.37
N ALA A 102 4.22 -14.28 22.55
CA ALA A 102 5.46 -13.58 22.80
C ALA A 102 5.37 -12.64 24.01
N PHE A 103 4.19 -12.07 24.27
CA PHE A 103 3.91 -11.23 25.43
C PHE A 103 4.06 -12.04 26.72
N GLN A 104 3.35 -13.18 26.82
CA GLN A 104 3.43 -14.08 27.96
C GLN A 104 4.87 -14.58 28.17
N LYS A 105 5.55 -14.98 27.10
CA LYS A 105 6.94 -15.45 27.17
C LYS A 105 7.90 -14.38 27.72
N LEU A 106 7.75 -13.11 27.32
CA LEU A 106 8.58 -12.03 27.86
C LEU A 106 8.22 -11.70 29.31
N GLN A 107 6.95 -11.84 29.68
CA GLN A 107 6.48 -11.62 31.05
C GLN A 107 7.05 -12.65 32.02
N GLU A 108 7.07 -13.93 31.61
CA GLU A 108 7.63 -15.05 32.38
C GLU A 108 9.17 -15.04 32.39
N THR A 109 9.79 -14.90 31.23
CA THR A 109 11.25 -15.00 31.07
C THR A 109 11.78 -13.81 30.27
N ALA A 110 12.36 -12.83 30.99
CA ALA A 110 13.02 -11.69 30.37
C ALA A 110 14.36 -12.10 29.76
N SER A 111 14.45 -12.09 28.42
CA SER A 111 15.66 -12.41 27.68
C SER A 111 15.76 -11.57 26.41
N PRO A 112 16.96 -11.41 25.83
CA PRO A 112 17.13 -10.77 24.52
C PRO A 112 16.27 -11.43 23.43
N GLN A 113 16.05 -12.74 23.51
CA GLN A 113 15.25 -13.48 22.53
C GLN A 113 13.75 -13.21 22.69
N SER A 114 13.18 -13.40 23.88
CA SER A 114 11.76 -13.14 24.14
C SER A 114 11.39 -11.68 23.89
N TYR A 115 12.31 -10.74 24.20
CA TYR A 115 12.17 -9.34 23.85
C TYR A 115 12.10 -9.13 22.33
N ALA A 116 13.02 -9.73 21.57
CA ALA A 116 13.06 -9.59 20.13
C ALA A 116 11.83 -10.22 19.45
N GLU A 117 11.31 -11.33 19.98
CA GLU A 117 10.09 -11.98 19.50
C GLU A 117 8.87 -11.05 19.66
N LEU A 118 8.63 -10.53 20.87
CA LEU A 118 7.53 -9.59 21.11
C LEU A 118 7.71 -8.31 20.27
N ALA A 119 8.91 -7.75 20.22
CA ALA A 119 9.19 -6.55 19.43
C ALA A 119 8.88 -6.74 17.94
N LYS A 120 9.21 -7.90 17.36
CA LYS A 120 8.93 -8.20 15.95
C LYS A 120 7.44 -8.45 15.70
N ALA A 121 6.77 -9.19 16.58
CA ALA A 121 5.34 -9.49 16.46
C ALA A 121 4.51 -8.20 16.57
N THR A 122 4.71 -7.42 17.63
CA THR A 122 4.01 -6.15 17.86
C THR A 122 4.29 -5.13 16.75
N LEU A 123 5.56 -4.98 16.32
CA LEU A 123 5.92 -4.12 15.18
C LEU A 123 5.14 -4.49 13.92
N THR A 124 5.10 -5.78 13.58
CA THR A 124 4.43 -6.24 12.36
C THR A 124 2.93 -6.04 12.47
N ARG A 125 2.33 -6.37 13.63
CA ARG A 125 0.91 -6.18 13.90
C ARG A 125 0.49 -4.71 13.72
N ILE A 126 1.27 -3.77 14.26
CA ILE A 126 1.03 -2.32 14.10
C ILE A 126 1.13 -1.89 12.63
N ILE A 127 2.13 -2.39 11.88
CA ILE A 127 2.29 -2.09 10.45
C ILE A 127 1.09 -2.57 9.65
N VAL A 128 0.64 -3.80 9.91
CA VAL A 128 -0.47 -4.43 9.18
C VAL A 128 -1.79 -3.73 9.52
N PHE A 129 -2.07 -3.48 10.80
CA PHE A 129 -3.27 -2.79 11.27
C PHE A 129 -3.40 -1.38 10.70
N ASN A 130 -2.34 -0.58 10.80
CA ASN A 130 -2.37 0.81 10.31
C ASN A 130 -2.12 0.92 8.80
N ARG A 131 -1.83 -0.20 8.11
CA ARG A 131 -1.43 -0.24 6.69
C ARG A 131 -0.27 0.74 6.40
N ARG A 132 0.63 0.91 7.37
CA ARG A 132 1.71 1.91 7.34
C ARG A 132 2.91 1.47 6.50
N ARG A 133 3.79 2.41 6.13
CA ARG A 133 5.10 2.03 5.58
C ARG A 133 5.90 1.37 6.70
N ALA A 134 6.41 0.17 6.45
CA ALA A 134 7.15 -0.57 7.47
C ALA A 134 8.30 0.24 8.10
N GLY A 135 9.00 1.04 7.29
CA GLY A 135 10.10 1.90 7.75
C GLY A 135 9.68 3.07 8.65
N GLU A 136 8.44 3.55 8.56
CA GLU A 136 7.92 4.62 9.44
C GLU A 136 7.76 4.07 10.86
N VAL A 137 7.08 2.93 11.01
CA VAL A 137 6.85 2.29 12.32
C VAL A 137 8.15 1.71 12.91
N SER A 138 9.00 1.09 12.08
CA SER A 138 10.28 0.52 12.53
C SER A 138 11.20 1.56 13.18
N LYS A 139 11.12 2.81 12.73
CA LYS A 139 11.94 3.93 13.19
C LYS A 139 11.23 4.78 14.25
N MET A 140 10.10 4.33 14.79
CA MET A 140 9.36 5.05 15.82
C MET A 140 10.27 5.37 17.01
N PRO A 141 10.45 6.65 17.38
CA PRO A 141 11.22 7.03 18.55
C PRO A 141 10.50 6.58 19.84
N LEU A 142 11.26 6.13 20.83
CA LEU A 142 10.74 5.82 22.17
C LEU A 142 10.03 7.04 22.78
N LYS A 143 10.62 8.23 22.61
CA LYS A 143 10.05 9.50 23.05
C LYS A 143 8.65 9.74 22.51
N ALA A 144 8.41 9.46 21.22
CA ALA A 144 7.10 9.65 20.59
C ALA A 144 6.02 8.76 21.20
N PHE A 145 6.37 7.54 21.63
CA PHE A 145 5.44 6.66 22.33
C PHE A 145 5.17 7.11 23.76
N ASN A 146 6.18 7.59 24.47
CA ASN A 146 6.02 8.07 25.85
C ASN A 146 5.24 9.39 25.93
N GLU A 147 5.42 10.27 24.95
CA GLU A 147 4.71 11.55 24.81
C GLU A 147 3.41 11.43 24.02
N ARG A 148 2.92 10.20 23.79
CA ARG A 148 1.68 9.99 23.03
C ARG A 148 0.52 10.69 23.72
N ASP A 149 -0.41 11.18 22.92
CA ASP A 149 -1.57 11.85 23.44
C ASP A 149 -2.47 10.83 24.15
N GLY A 150 -2.61 10.99 25.46
CA GLY A 150 -3.52 10.23 26.31
C GLY A 150 -4.68 11.10 26.79
N THR A 151 -4.87 12.29 26.24
CA THR A 151 -5.98 13.17 26.63
C THR A 151 -7.31 12.58 26.19
N SER A 152 -8.31 12.73 27.07
CA SER A 152 -9.67 12.32 26.76
C SER A 152 -10.23 13.17 25.62
N LEU A 153 -11.05 12.55 24.77
CA LEU A 153 -11.79 13.23 23.72
C LEU A 153 -12.52 14.47 24.29
N HIS A 154 -12.26 15.64 23.71
CA HIS A 154 -12.89 16.88 24.13
C HIS A 154 -14.42 16.81 23.93
N GLU A 155 -15.20 17.32 24.89
CA GLU A 155 -16.67 17.23 24.89
C GLU A 155 -17.29 17.81 23.61
N ASP A 156 -16.81 18.96 23.14
CA ASP A 156 -17.28 19.57 21.90
C ASP A 156 -17.05 18.72 20.64
N VAL A 157 -15.93 17.96 20.61
CA VAL A 157 -15.66 17.04 19.50
C VAL A 157 -16.53 15.79 19.64
N ALA A 158 -16.74 15.31 20.87
CA ALA A 158 -17.60 14.17 21.15
C ALA A 158 -19.05 14.42 20.71
N MET A 159 -19.57 15.64 20.84
CA MET A 159 -20.92 16.00 20.38
C MET A 159 -21.15 15.76 18.89
N GLY A 160 -20.10 15.91 18.06
CA GLY A 160 -20.17 15.67 16.62
C GLY A 160 -20.01 14.21 16.19
N LEU A 161 -19.72 13.30 17.13
CA LEU A 161 -19.45 11.89 16.86
C LEU A 161 -20.59 10.99 17.35
N SER A 162 -20.84 9.91 16.63
CA SER A 162 -21.71 8.83 17.09
C SER A 162 -21.16 8.17 18.35
N LYS A 163 -22.04 7.52 19.13
CA LYS A 163 -21.62 6.75 20.32
C LYS A 163 -20.58 5.67 20.00
N PHE A 164 -20.62 5.11 18.79
CA PHE A 164 -19.65 4.11 18.35
C PHE A 164 -18.29 4.75 18.05
N GLU A 165 -18.25 5.89 17.35
CA GLU A 165 -17.01 6.63 17.08
C GLU A 165 -16.37 7.15 18.37
N GLN A 166 -17.16 7.64 19.33
CA GLN A 166 -16.64 8.03 20.65
C GLN A 166 -15.96 6.85 21.36
N LYS A 167 -16.56 5.64 21.29
CA LYS A 167 -15.93 4.41 21.82
C LYS A 167 -14.65 4.05 21.08
N LEU A 168 -14.59 4.24 19.76
CA LEU A 168 -13.36 3.99 19.00
C LEU A 168 -12.25 4.98 19.38
N CYS A 169 -12.59 6.27 19.54
CA CYS A 169 -11.65 7.30 19.98
C CYS A 169 -11.08 7.03 21.38
N SER A 170 -11.89 6.49 22.30
CA SER A 170 -11.40 6.11 23.63
C SER A 170 -10.66 4.77 23.64
N HIS A 171 -10.96 3.87 22.71
CA HIS A 171 -10.31 2.56 22.63
C HIS A 171 -8.90 2.63 22.03
N PHE A 172 -8.69 3.44 20.99
CA PHE A 172 -7.39 3.52 20.30
C PHE A 172 -6.54 4.67 20.83
N SER A 173 -5.29 4.36 21.19
CA SER A 173 -4.26 5.38 21.45
C SER A 173 -3.63 5.87 20.15
N ARG A 174 -3.36 7.17 20.05
CA ARG A 174 -2.72 7.79 18.88
C ARG A 174 -1.29 8.22 19.17
N VAL A 175 -0.34 7.70 18.40
CA VAL A 175 1.08 8.11 18.43
C VAL A 175 1.39 8.92 17.19
N GLU A 176 1.97 10.12 17.33
CA GLU A 176 2.43 10.91 16.20
C GLU A 176 3.92 10.67 15.92
N ILE A 177 4.24 10.24 14.70
CA ILE A 177 5.61 10.05 14.23
C ILE A 177 5.92 10.97 13.05
N ARG A 178 7.21 11.22 12.81
CA ARG A 178 7.66 12.06 11.70
C ARG A 178 7.79 11.23 10.42
N GLY A 179 6.96 11.54 9.43
CA GLY A 179 7.00 10.98 8.09
C GLY A 179 8.03 11.66 7.18
N LYS A 180 8.03 11.25 5.90
CA LYS A 180 8.84 11.91 4.87
C LYS A 180 8.50 13.40 4.76
N ARG A 181 9.52 14.22 4.46
CA ARG A 181 9.39 15.69 4.32
C ARG A 181 8.84 16.38 5.58
N GLY A 182 9.00 15.76 6.75
CA GLY A 182 8.62 16.35 8.04
C GLY A 182 7.12 16.33 8.36
N ARG A 183 6.28 15.69 7.52
CA ARG A 183 4.83 15.55 7.80
C ARG A 183 4.61 14.72 9.07
N LYS A 184 3.66 15.14 9.91
CA LYS A 184 3.19 14.33 11.04
C LYS A 184 2.35 13.17 10.52
N VAL A 185 2.51 12.01 11.14
CA VAL A 185 1.91 10.75 10.71
C VAL A 185 1.37 10.03 11.94
N ALA A 186 0.08 9.73 11.96
CA ALA A 186 -0.58 9.11 13.11
C ALA A 186 -0.48 7.57 13.07
N VAL A 187 -0.20 6.94 14.20
CA VAL A 187 -0.27 5.47 14.35
C VAL A 187 -1.28 5.17 15.44
N LEU A 188 -2.32 4.43 15.09
CA LEU A 188 -3.33 3.95 16.02
C LEU A 188 -2.85 2.64 16.65
N LEU A 189 -3.02 2.56 17.97
CA LEU A 189 -2.64 1.40 18.78
C LEU A 189 -3.86 0.95 19.57
N SER A 190 -4.21 -0.32 19.45
CA SER A 190 -5.20 -0.94 20.35
C SER A 190 -4.61 -1.13 21.76
N PRO A 191 -5.44 -1.33 22.79
CA PRO A 191 -4.97 -1.45 24.17
C PRO A 191 -3.91 -2.53 24.38
N ASP A 192 -4.11 -3.69 23.78
CA ASP A 192 -3.15 -4.82 23.81
C ASP A 192 -1.82 -4.51 23.10
N MET A 193 -1.83 -3.73 22.01
CA MET A 193 -0.60 -3.21 21.41
C MET A 193 0.11 -2.25 22.36
N VAL A 194 -0.63 -1.39 23.06
CA VAL A 194 -0.06 -0.46 24.06
C VAL A 194 0.57 -1.25 25.20
N ASP A 195 -0.11 -2.28 25.73
CA ASP A 195 0.41 -3.14 26.80
C ASP A 195 1.68 -3.85 26.38
N ALA A 196 1.71 -4.43 25.18
CA ALA A 196 2.92 -5.05 24.62
C ALA A 196 4.08 -4.05 24.50
N LEU A 197 3.81 -2.83 24.05
CA LEU A 197 4.81 -1.78 23.96
C LEU A 197 5.28 -1.32 25.36
N MET A 198 4.39 -1.21 26.34
CA MET A 198 4.78 -0.89 27.73
C MET A 198 5.64 -1.99 28.34
N LEU A 199 5.32 -3.26 28.10
CA LEU A 199 6.15 -4.39 28.52
C LEU A 199 7.54 -4.32 27.88
N LEU A 200 7.62 -4.05 26.57
CA LEU A 200 8.91 -3.82 25.90
C LEU A 200 9.67 -2.66 26.55
N VAL A 201 9.03 -1.51 26.81
CA VAL A 201 9.69 -0.34 27.41
C VAL A 201 10.23 -0.66 28.82
N SER A 202 9.46 -1.37 29.64
CA SER A 202 9.89 -1.72 31.01
C SER A 202 11.01 -2.77 31.06
N ARG A 203 11.12 -3.65 30.04
CA ARG A 203 12.12 -4.73 29.99
C ARG A 203 13.35 -4.40 29.14
N ARG A 204 13.52 -3.15 28.67
CA ARG A 204 14.66 -2.74 27.82
C ARG A 204 16.01 -3.08 28.43
N GLY A 205 16.27 -2.58 29.65
CA GLY A 205 17.56 -2.76 30.33
C GLY A 205 17.84 -4.22 30.66
N THR A 206 16.85 -4.94 31.21
CA THR A 206 17.01 -6.36 31.58
C THR A 206 17.23 -7.28 30.37
N CYS A 207 16.75 -6.89 29.19
CA CYS A 207 16.93 -7.65 27.95
C CYS A 207 18.12 -7.17 27.11
N GLY A 208 18.98 -6.30 27.63
CA GLY A 208 20.22 -5.87 26.98
C GLY A 208 20.05 -4.80 25.89
N VAL A 209 18.95 -4.05 25.89
CA VAL A 209 18.83 -2.88 25.01
C VAL A 209 19.72 -1.76 25.55
N LEU A 210 20.60 -1.21 24.71
CA LEU A 210 21.49 -0.12 25.09
C LEU A 210 20.70 1.14 25.46
N ASP A 211 21.08 1.83 26.53
CA ASP A 211 20.44 3.08 26.97
C ASP A 211 20.54 4.20 25.92
N SER A 212 21.60 4.19 25.12
CA SER A 212 21.78 5.10 23.98
C SER A 212 20.80 4.84 22.83
N ASN A 213 20.12 3.70 22.79
CA ASN A 213 19.23 3.32 21.69
C ASN A 213 17.85 3.99 21.86
N THR A 214 17.56 4.95 21.00
CA THR A 214 16.34 5.78 21.06
C THR A 214 15.12 5.19 20.35
N PHE A 215 15.27 4.05 19.67
CA PHE A 215 14.17 3.42 18.95
C PHE A 215 13.24 2.64 19.90
N LEU A 216 11.93 2.75 19.68
CA LEU A 216 10.93 1.96 20.41
C LEU A 216 11.17 0.46 20.18
N PHE A 217 11.25 0.04 18.92
CA PHE A 217 11.55 -1.33 18.51
C PHE A 217 13.05 -1.62 18.43
N ALA A 218 13.81 -1.20 19.44
CA ALA A 218 15.24 -1.42 19.55
C ALA A 218 15.61 -2.91 19.51
N ARG A 219 16.81 -3.22 19.01
CA ARG A 219 17.39 -4.56 19.09
C ARG A 219 18.27 -4.67 20.34
N PRO A 220 18.15 -5.75 21.13
CA PRO A 220 19.11 -6.08 22.17
C PRO A 220 20.55 -6.09 21.65
N ASN A 221 21.48 -5.64 22.50
CA ASN A 221 22.93 -5.63 22.30
C ASN A 221 23.39 -4.89 21.02
N CYS A 222 22.56 -4.00 20.47
CA CYS A 222 22.84 -3.31 19.22
C CYS A 222 22.22 -1.91 19.17
N GLN A 223 22.95 -0.94 18.62
CA GLN A 223 22.47 0.43 18.36
C GLN A 223 21.62 0.48 17.07
N SER A 224 20.63 -0.41 16.95
CA SER A 224 19.75 -0.50 15.79
C SER A 224 18.32 -0.90 16.18
N TYR A 225 17.44 -1.01 15.19
CA TYR A 225 16.02 -1.32 15.37
C TYR A 225 15.60 -2.55 14.56
N ASN A 226 14.48 -3.16 14.95
CA ASN A 226 13.88 -4.27 14.22
C ASN A 226 13.28 -3.78 12.89
N ARG A 227 13.64 -4.45 11.79
CA ARG A 227 13.15 -4.08 10.46
C ARG A 227 11.81 -4.73 10.21
N GLY A 228 10.74 -3.94 10.24
CA GLY A 228 9.37 -4.43 10.05
C GLY A 228 9.15 -5.10 8.68
N GLN A 229 9.92 -4.75 7.65
CA GLN A 229 9.84 -5.42 6.34
C GLN A 229 10.34 -6.87 6.38
N ASP A 230 11.34 -7.15 7.22
CA ASP A 230 11.87 -8.50 7.38
C ASP A 230 10.92 -9.34 8.24
N SER A 231 10.42 -8.80 9.36
CA SER A 231 9.41 -9.46 10.18
C SER A 231 8.13 -9.77 9.41
N LEU A 232 7.62 -8.80 8.63
CA LEU A 232 6.44 -9.01 7.78
C LEU A 232 6.65 -10.14 6.77
N ARG A 233 7.87 -10.32 6.25
CA ARG A 233 8.18 -11.41 5.32
C ARG A 233 8.14 -12.78 5.97
N VAL A 234 8.58 -12.88 7.22
CA VAL A 234 8.54 -14.11 8.00
C VAL A 234 7.09 -14.48 8.26
N TYR A 235 6.32 -13.59 8.91
CA TYR A 235 4.93 -13.88 9.27
C TYR A 235 4.02 -14.09 8.06
N ALA A 236 4.27 -13.42 6.93
CA ALA A 236 3.55 -13.68 5.69
C ALA A 236 3.66 -15.13 5.21
N ARG A 237 4.83 -15.76 5.39
CA ARG A 237 5.05 -17.17 5.00
C ARG A 237 4.46 -18.14 6.00
N GLU A 238 4.39 -17.73 7.27
CA GLU A 238 3.89 -18.57 8.37
C GLU A 238 2.37 -18.52 8.51
N CYS A 239 1.69 -17.51 7.95
CA CYS A 239 0.25 -17.32 8.16
C CYS A 239 -0.66 -18.19 7.27
N GLY A 240 -0.10 -19.11 6.49
CA GLY A 240 -0.88 -19.97 5.59
C GLY A 240 -1.58 -19.22 4.46
N ALA A 241 -1.09 -18.04 4.09
CA ALA A 241 -1.59 -17.28 2.94
C ALA A 241 -1.29 -18.04 1.64
N GLN A 242 -2.21 -17.96 0.68
CA GLN A 242 -2.02 -18.53 -0.65
C GLN A 242 -0.90 -17.78 -1.39
N ASN A 243 -0.84 -16.46 -1.25
CA ASN A 243 0.10 -15.60 -1.97
C ASN A 243 0.92 -14.72 -1.00
N PRO A 244 1.82 -15.31 -0.20
CA PRO A 244 2.57 -14.62 0.85
C PRO A 244 3.51 -13.51 0.33
N GLU A 245 3.90 -13.56 -0.94
CA GLU A 245 4.70 -12.53 -1.61
C GLU A 245 3.96 -11.21 -1.80
N PHE A 246 2.62 -11.24 -1.81
CA PHE A 246 1.81 -10.02 -1.83
C PHE A 246 1.57 -9.45 -0.44
N LEU A 247 1.85 -10.16 0.66
CA LEU A 247 1.75 -9.62 2.02
C LEU A 247 2.96 -8.72 2.36
N ARG A 248 3.08 -7.63 1.62
CA ARG A 248 4.12 -6.59 1.78
C ARG A 248 3.48 -5.26 2.11
N SER A 249 4.19 -4.42 2.87
CA SER A 249 3.71 -3.07 3.23
C SER A 249 3.25 -2.23 2.01
N THR A 250 3.87 -2.40 0.84
CA THR A 250 3.46 -1.72 -0.40
C THR A 250 2.14 -2.24 -0.96
N HIS A 251 1.93 -3.56 -0.93
CA HIS A 251 0.71 -4.20 -1.41
C HIS A 251 -0.45 -3.99 -0.44
N LEU A 252 -0.22 -4.05 0.88
CA LEU A 252 -1.21 -3.71 1.89
C LEU A 252 -1.76 -2.28 1.70
N ARG A 253 -0.90 -1.31 1.32
CA ARG A 253 -1.35 0.04 0.99
C ARG A 253 -2.15 0.11 -0.32
N LYS A 254 -1.76 -0.66 -1.34
CA LYS A 254 -2.53 -0.78 -2.58
C LYS A 254 -3.89 -1.43 -2.33
N HIS A 255 -3.97 -2.38 -1.41
CA HIS A 255 -5.21 -3.05 -1.03
C HIS A 255 -6.20 -2.09 -0.38
N VAL A 256 -5.75 -1.17 0.49
CA VAL A 256 -6.63 -0.10 0.98
C VAL A 256 -7.17 0.73 -0.18
N ALA A 257 -6.32 1.08 -1.16
CA ALA A 257 -6.79 1.82 -2.34
C ALA A 257 -7.85 1.06 -3.14
N THR A 258 -7.68 -0.25 -3.32
CA THR A 258 -8.69 -1.07 -4.00
C THR A 258 -9.96 -1.26 -3.17
N LEU A 259 -9.86 -1.43 -1.85
CA LEU A 259 -11.05 -1.51 -0.99
C LEU A 259 -11.81 -0.19 -0.96
N SER A 260 -11.11 0.95 -0.92
CA SER A 260 -11.75 2.27 -1.01
C SER A 260 -12.53 2.48 -2.31
N GLN A 261 -12.06 1.88 -3.42
CA GLN A 261 -12.80 1.86 -4.69
C GLN A 261 -14.05 0.97 -4.61
N ILE A 262 -13.91 -0.25 -4.09
CA ILE A 262 -15.02 -1.20 -3.96
C ILE A 262 -16.12 -0.64 -3.05
N LEU A 263 -15.73 0.05 -1.97
CA LEU A 263 -16.63 0.70 -1.02
C LEU A 263 -17.21 2.02 -1.55
N ASN A 264 -16.84 2.45 -2.76
CA ASN A 264 -17.29 3.68 -3.41
C ASN A 264 -17.19 4.92 -2.51
N LEU A 265 -16.06 5.09 -1.82
CA LEU A 265 -15.85 6.22 -0.92
C LEU A 265 -15.88 7.56 -1.68
N LYS A 266 -16.51 8.57 -1.07
CA LYS A 266 -16.57 9.93 -1.61
C LYS A 266 -15.19 10.58 -1.59
N ASN A 267 -14.99 11.63 -2.40
CA ASN A 267 -13.70 12.32 -2.52
C ASN A 267 -13.15 12.80 -1.15
N ASN A 268 -13.99 13.35 -0.29
CA ASN A 268 -13.60 13.79 1.05
C ASN A 268 -13.20 12.63 1.97
N GLU A 269 -13.85 11.47 1.85
CA GLU A 269 -13.54 10.25 2.62
C GLU A 269 -12.23 9.64 2.11
N LEU A 270 -12.02 9.62 0.79
CA LEU A 270 -10.76 9.20 0.18
C LEU A 270 -9.60 10.09 0.63
N ASP A 271 -9.79 11.41 0.69
CA ASP A 271 -8.78 12.35 1.16
C ASP A 271 -8.41 12.07 2.63
N GLN A 272 -9.39 11.80 3.50
CA GLN A 272 -9.14 11.40 4.90
C GLN A 272 -8.34 10.09 5.00
N VAL A 273 -8.67 9.08 4.19
CA VAL A 273 -7.93 7.80 4.15
C VAL A 273 -6.51 8.01 3.63
N ALA A 274 -6.32 8.86 2.62
CA ALA A 274 -5.00 9.13 2.04
C ALA A 274 -4.09 9.93 2.97
N ASP A 275 -4.64 10.93 3.65
CA ASP A 275 -3.96 11.69 4.69
C ASP A 275 -3.58 10.77 5.85
N PHE A 276 -4.52 9.91 6.26
CA PHE A 276 -4.20 8.86 7.22
C PHE A 276 -3.08 7.99 6.69
N LEU A 277 -3.06 7.48 5.45
CA LEU A 277 -1.96 6.63 4.96
C LEU A 277 -0.65 7.36 4.64
N GLY A 278 -0.62 8.70 4.70
CA GLY A 278 0.55 9.50 4.38
C GLY A 278 0.93 9.42 2.90
N HIS A 279 -0.08 9.43 2.02
CA HIS A 279 0.06 9.52 0.56
C HIS A 279 0.13 10.99 0.09
N ASP A 280 0.56 11.21 -1.14
CA ASP A 280 0.53 12.55 -1.77
C ASP A 280 -0.76 12.67 -2.60
N ILE A 281 -1.55 13.71 -2.35
CA ILE A 281 -2.89 13.97 -2.92
C ILE A 281 -2.87 13.96 -4.45
N ARG A 282 -1.73 14.27 -5.10
CA ARG A 282 -1.64 14.28 -6.58
C ARG A 282 -1.41 12.90 -7.20
N VAL A 283 -0.80 11.97 -6.46
CA VAL A 283 -0.63 10.56 -6.89
C VAL A 283 -1.92 9.76 -6.60
N HIS A 284 -2.87 10.37 -5.90
CA HIS A 284 -4.06 9.75 -5.34
C HIS A 284 -5.17 9.45 -6.37
N ARG A 285 -5.51 10.40 -7.24
CA ARG A 285 -6.68 10.27 -8.13
C ARG A 285 -6.55 9.14 -9.15
N ASP A 286 -5.34 8.86 -9.63
CA ASP A 286 -5.11 7.82 -10.64
C ASP A 286 -4.92 6.42 -10.02
N TYR A 287 -4.51 6.33 -8.76
CA TYR A 287 -4.32 5.05 -8.06
C TYR A 287 -5.58 4.54 -7.36
N TYR A 288 -6.47 5.46 -6.96
CA TYR A 288 -7.73 5.17 -6.26
C TYR A 288 -8.96 5.26 -7.19
N ARG A 289 -8.76 5.42 -8.50
CA ARG A 289 -9.80 5.14 -9.51
C ARG A 289 -9.49 3.81 -10.19
N LEU A 290 -10.31 2.80 -10.00
CA LEU A 290 -10.33 1.66 -10.92
C LEU A 290 -11.06 2.15 -12.18
N PRO A 291 -10.74 1.68 -13.40
CA PRO A 291 -11.75 1.67 -14.44
C PRO A 291 -12.92 0.91 -13.85
N GLU A 292 -14.07 1.56 -13.82
CA GLU A 292 -15.27 1.23 -13.06
C GLU A 292 -15.94 -0.05 -13.59
N ALA A 293 -15.19 -1.04 -14.08
CA ALA A 293 -15.65 -2.03 -15.05
C ALA A 293 -16.92 -2.75 -14.63
N THR A 294 -17.10 -3.16 -13.38
CA THR A 294 -18.32 -3.90 -12.98
C THR A 294 -19.50 -3.00 -12.65
N THR A 295 -19.26 -1.86 -11.99
CA THR A 295 -20.32 -0.92 -11.61
C THR A 295 -20.74 -0.02 -12.78
N GLN A 296 -19.79 0.45 -13.60
CA GLN A 296 -20.08 0.99 -14.93
C GLN A 296 -20.70 -0.05 -15.82
N LEU A 297 -20.23 -1.31 -15.88
CA LEU A 297 -20.90 -2.29 -16.73
C LEU A 297 -22.35 -2.46 -16.30
N ALA A 298 -22.65 -2.63 -15.01
CA ALA A 298 -24.05 -2.70 -14.57
C ALA A 298 -24.86 -1.43 -14.93
N LYS A 299 -24.31 -0.22 -14.69
CA LYS A 299 -25.00 1.06 -14.97
C LYS A 299 -25.12 1.36 -16.46
N ILE A 300 -24.08 1.08 -17.24
CA ILE A 300 -24.02 1.23 -18.69
C ILE A 300 -24.88 0.16 -19.35
N SER A 301 -24.80 -1.10 -18.93
CA SER A 301 -25.71 -2.16 -19.40
C SER A 301 -27.16 -1.81 -19.09
N LYS A 302 -27.46 -1.23 -17.92
CA LYS A 302 -28.81 -0.71 -17.64
C LYS A 302 -29.19 0.43 -18.60
N LEU A 303 -28.31 1.41 -18.81
CA LEU A 303 -28.56 2.49 -19.77
C LEU A 303 -28.77 1.95 -21.20
N LEU A 304 -27.93 1.02 -21.65
CA LEU A 304 -27.98 0.41 -22.97
C LEU A 304 -29.27 -0.41 -23.16
N LEU A 305 -29.67 -1.20 -22.16
CA LEU A 305 -30.94 -1.95 -22.18
C LEU A 305 -32.16 -1.01 -22.18
N ALA A 306 -32.12 0.08 -21.41
CA ALA A 306 -33.19 1.08 -21.40
C ALA A 306 -33.28 1.85 -22.73
N MET A 307 -32.14 2.05 -23.42
CA MET A 307 -32.09 2.59 -24.78
C MET A 307 -32.68 1.61 -25.80
N GLU A 308 -32.34 0.32 -25.70
CA GLU A 308 -32.87 -0.74 -26.57
C GLU A 308 -34.38 -0.92 -26.43
N LYS A 309 -34.90 -0.84 -25.21
CA LYS A 309 -36.36 -0.90 -24.92
C LYS A 309 -37.14 0.37 -25.28
N GLY A 310 -36.48 1.41 -25.81
CA GLY A 310 -37.14 2.65 -26.22
C GLY A 310 -37.57 3.57 -25.07
N CYS A 311 -37.06 3.37 -23.84
CA CYS A 311 -37.44 4.11 -22.64
C CYS A 311 -36.69 5.44 -22.45
N LEU A 312 -36.06 5.98 -23.51
CA LEU A 312 -35.28 7.22 -23.50
C LEU A 312 -35.97 8.43 -22.86
N PRO A 313 -37.29 8.69 -23.06
CA PRO A 313 -37.98 9.80 -22.41
C PRO A 313 -38.00 9.69 -20.88
N ASN A 314 -37.98 8.47 -20.32
CA ASN A 314 -38.05 8.21 -18.88
C ASN A 314 -36.69 8.37 -18.17
N LEU A 315 -35.62 8.59 -18.94
CA LEU A 315 -34.24 8.77 -18.47
C LEU A 315 -33.83 10.25 -18.42
N GLN A 316 -34.64 11.16 -18.99
CA GLN A 316 -34.29 12.56 -19.07
C GLN A 316 -34.25 13.21 -17.68
N GLY A 317 -33.07 13.71 -17.29
CA GLY A 317 -32.85 14.37 -15.99
C GLY A 317 -32.53 13.42 -14.82
N LYS A 318 -32.44 12.11 -15.04
CA LYS A 318 -32.05 11.12 -14.02
C LYS A 318 -30.54 10.87 -14.01
N SER A 319 -29.97 10.60 -12.83
CA SER A 319 -28.59 10.09 -12.73
C SER A 319 -28.55 8.62 -13.14
N LEU A 320 -27.37 8.11 -13.52
CA LEU A 320 -27.16 6.67 -13.76
C LEU A 320 -27.50 5.80 -12.54
N ASP A 321 -27.47 6.38 -11.33
CA ASP A 321 -27.84 5.73 -10.09
C ASP A 321 -29.37 5.58 -9.92
N ASP A 322 -30.15 6.40 -10.62
CA ASP A 322 -31.62 6.46 -10.52
C ASP A 322 -32.31 5.67 -11.66
N ILE A 323 -31.52 4.95 -12.48
CA ILE A 323 -32.03 4.10 -13.56
C ILE A 323 -32.40 2.73 -12.98
N GLU A 324 -33.69 2.57 -12.70
CA GLU A 324 -34.30 1.29 -12.39
C GLU A 324 -34.80 0.65 -13.68
N ILE A 325 -34.32 -0.56 -13.97
CA ILE A 325 -34.95 -1.44 -14.97
C ILE A 325 -35.86 -2.35 -14.17
N GLU A 326 -37.15 -2.06 -14.18
CA GLU A 326 -38.16 -3.06 -13.87
C GLU A 326 -38.19 -4.03 -15.04
N ASP A 327 -37.46 -5.13 -14.93
CA ASP A 327 -37.72 -6.41 -15.58
C ASP A 327 -36.68 -7.39 -15.08
N GLU A 328 -37.13 -8.46 -14.41
CA GLU A 328 -36.29 -9.61 -14.10
C GLU A 328 -35.64 -10.11 -15.40
N ILE A 329 -34.32 -10.00 -15.47
CA ILE A 329 -33.56 -10.64 -16.54
C ILE A 329 -33.69 -12.14 -16.30
N ASN A 330 -34.67 -12.78 -16.93
CA ASN A 330 -34.70 -14.23 -17.07
C ASN A 330 -33.49 -14.64 -17.90
N MET A 331 -32.37 -14.89 -17.21
CA MET A 331 -31.25 -15.65 -17.75
C MET A 331 -31.75 -17.07 -17.93
N THR A 332 -32.47 -17.36 -19.02
CA THR A 332 -32.73 -18.74 -19.39
C THR A 332 -31.40 -19.33 -19.85
N ASP A 333 -30.80 -20.14 -19.00
CA ASP A 333 -29.74 -21.08 -19.35
C ASP A 333 -30.30 -22.00 -20.45
N SER A 334 -29.95 -21.72 -21.70
CA SER A 334 -30.11 -22.70 -22.78
C SER A 334 -28.91 -23.65 -22.69
N ASP A 335 -28.99 -24.59 -21.75
CA ASP A 335 -28.18 -25.82 -21.81
C ASP A 335 -28.65 -26.64 -23.02
N ASP A 336 -27.65 -27.07 -23.79
CA ASP A 336 -27.77 -28.03 -24.88
C ASP A 336 -28.63 -29.23 -24.49
N SER A 337 -29.63 -29.51 -25.31
CA SER A 337 -30.15 -30.86 -25.45
C SER A 337 -30.28 -31.16 -26.94
N ASP A 338 -29.24 -31.77 -27.48
CA ASP A 338 -29.25 -32.54 -28.73
C ASP A 338 -30.47 -33.48 -28.78
N PRO A 339 -31.27 -33.48 -29.85
CA PRO A 339 -32.10 -34.61 -30.18
C PRO A 339 -31.26 -35.64 -30.94
N GLU A 340 -31.06 -36.82 -30.34
CA GLU A 340 -30.65 -38.03 -31.04
C GLU A 340 -31.62 -38.30 -32.20
N GLU A 341 -31.12 -38.22 -33.44
CA GLU A 341 -31.80 -38.81 -34.60
C GLU A 341 -31.43 -40.30 -34.69
N SER A 342 -32.49 -41.11 -34.78
CA SER A 342 -32.45 -42.53 -35.16
C SER A 342 -32.46 -42.72 -36.67
#